data_AF-A0A1J0LUU5-F1
#
_entry.id   AF-A0A1J0LUU5-F1
#
_cell.length_a   1.000
_cell.length_b   1.000
_cell.length_c   1.000
_cell.angle_alpha   90.00
_cell.angle_beta   90.00
_cell.angle_gamma   90.00
#
_symmetry.space_group_name_H-M   'P 1'
#
loop_
_entity.id
_entity.type
_entity.pdbx_description
1 polymer ?
#
loop_
_entity_poly.entity_id
_entity_poly.type
_entity_poly.pdbx_seq_one_letter_code
_entity_poly.pdbx_strand_id
1 'polypeptide(L)'
;MLEEAQPEAIYLASHSEEALREGGWREEDPLLFHLLPWAEERGIPVVALDAEAHLKGEAEAFREALAQHPLGAPHLERMRAFDEALLDLLKTPLSPEVLGSEAFLSRLRETYQGFAQAFGEGPATGFRRRRMEGVRAALAGKEGAVVAEVLDYALLSEAFPHALPKAHTPTEQERQRALLDRAWQLREEDDWGALLEGLFAIASPEALYLAAQIYLAAGEWREALGLMEEVFRMDFQHPGYLPGYVLARFGQLLDLAGERDRALRAYQGVLALSYAPEEARAIALAGLRSPFRLG
;
A
#
# COMPACT_ATOMS: atom_id res chain seq x y z
N MET A 1 -14.30 -10.86 -0.89
CA MET A 1 -14.96 -10.44 -2.15
C MET A 1 -14.45 -11.19 -3.40
N LEU A 2 -13.15 -11.15 -3.73
CA LEU A 2 -12.65 -11.81 -4.96
C LEU A 2 -12.85 -13.33 -4.98
N GLU A 3 -12.73 -13.98 -3.81
CA GLU A 3 -12.98 -15.42 -3.70
C GLU A 3 -14.43 -15.81 -4.01
N GLU A 4 -15.39 -14.98 -3.62
CA GLU A 4 -16.81 -15.18 -3.92
C GLU A 4 -17.12 -14.87 -5.39
N ALA A 5 -16.49 -13.83 -5.94
CA ALA A 5 -16.69 -13.41 -7.32
C ALA A 5 -16.11 -14.39 -8.36
N GLN A 6 -15.12 -15.21 -7.97
CA GLN A 6 -14.43 -16.18 -8.84
C GLN A 6 -14.11 -15.61 -10.24
N PRO A 7 -13.40 -14.48 -10.32
CA PRO A 7 -13.21 -13.79 -11.59
C PRO A 7 -12.38 -14.62 -12.56
N GLU A 8 -12.78 -14.64 -13.83
CA GLU A 8 -12.01 -15.30 -14.90
C GLU A 8 -10.68 -14.58 -15.20
N ALA A 9 -10.59 -13.29 -14.84
CA ALA A 9 -9.39 -12.47 -14.97
C ALA A 9 -9.42 -11.30 -13.97
N ILE A 10 -8.23 -10.83 -13.59
CA ILE A 10 -8.05 -9.57 -12.86
C ILE A 10 -7.45 -8.54 -13.81
N TYR A 11 -8.09 -7.38 -13.89
CA TYR A 11 -7.63 -6.26 -14.68
C TYR A 11 -7.09 -5.16 -13.78
N LEU A 12 -5.81 -4.82 -13.92
CA LEU A 12 -5.18 -3.71 -13.21
C LEU A 12 -5.31 -2.45 -14.08
N ALA A 13 -6.33 -1.65 -13.76
CA ALA A 13 -6.70 -0.46 -14.52
C ALA A 13 -5.66 0.65 -14.46
N SER A 14 -4.87 0.70 -13.37
CA SER A 14 -3.92 1.78 -13.10
C SER A 14 -2.46 1.37 -13.34
N HIS A 15 -2.20 0.16 -13.86
CA HIS A 15 -0.85 -0.38 -14.04
C HIS A 15 -0.57 -0.74 -15.49
N SER A 16 0.69 -0.53 -15.93
CA SER A 16 1.20 -1.05 -17.20
C SER A 16 1.88 -2.41 -17.03
N GLU A 17 1.98 -3.16 -18.12
CA GLU A 17 2.74 -4.43 -18.15
C GLU A 17 4.21 -4.22 -17.78
N GLU A 18 4.79 -3.09 -18.18
CA GLU A 18 6.15 -2.69 -17.84
C GLU A 18 6.32 -2.48 -16.34
N ALA A 19 5.42 -1.72 -15.71
CA ALA A 19 5.45 -1.49 -14.26
C ALA A 19 5.36 -2.80 -13.47
N LEU A 20 4.51 -3.74 -13.92
CA LEU A 20 4.40 -5.07 -13.31
C LEU A 20 5.68 -5.89 -13.43
N ARG A 21 6.26 -5.93 -14.63
CA ARG A 21 7.49 -6.67 -14.94
C ARG A 21 8.71 -6.13 -14.20
N GLU A 22 8.82 -4.81 -14.12
CA GLU A 22 9.96 -4.12 -13.48
C GLU A 22 9.81 -4.03 -11.96
N GLY A 23 8.58 -4.14 -11.47
CA GLY A 23 8.30 -4.18 -10.04
C GLY A 23 8.23 -2.81 -9.38
N GLY A 24 8.02 -1.73 -10.15
CA GLY A 24 7.82 -0.38 -9.60
C GLY A 24 6.63 -0.31 -8.64
N TRP A 25 5.61 -1.14 -8.87
CA TRP A 25 4.45 -1.29 -7.99
C TRP A 25 4.79 -1.67 -6.55
N ARG A 26 5.98 -2.23 -6.27
CA ARG A 26 6.34 -2.70 -4.93
C ARG A 26 6.44 -1.56 -3.91
N GLU A 27 6.69 -0.34 -4.36
CA GLU A 27 6.71 0.85 -3.49
C GLU A 27 5.39 1.64 -3.59
N GLU A 28 4.66 1.51 -4.70
CA GLU A 28 3.47 2.32 -5.00
C GLU A 28 2.15 1.66 -4.58
N ASP A 29 2.04 0.33 -4.72
CA ASP A 29 0.81 -0.42 -4.50
C ASP A 29 1.07 -1.70 -3.66
N PRO A 30 1.08 -1.59 -2.33
CA PRO A 30 1.33 -2.72 -1.45
C PRO A 30 0.25 -3.81 -1.53
N LEU A 31 -0.94 -3.52 -2.08
CA LEU A 31 -1.99 -4.53 -2.30
C LEU A 31 -1.49 -5.65 -3.22
N LEU A 32 -0.63 -5.33 -4.20
CA LEU A 32 -0.16 -6.30 -5.18
C LEU A 32 0.74 -7.38 -4.58
N PHE A 33 1.33 -7.16 -3.40
CA PHE A 33 2.00 -8.24 -2.64
C PHE A 33 1.06 -9.36 -2.19
N HIS A 34 -0.23 -9.08 -2.11
CA HIS A 34 -1.26 -10.05 -1.74
C HIS A 34 -2.04 -10.52 -2.98
N LEU A 35 -2.38 -9.61 -3.89
CA LEU A 35 -3.20 -9.91 -5.06
C LEU A 35 -2.48 -10.81 -6.07
N LEU A 36 -1.20 -10.53 -6.37
CA LEU A 36 -0.48 -11.28 -7.40
C LEU A 36 -0.25 -12.75 -6.99
N PRO A 37 0.25 -13.06 -5.78
CA PRO A 37 0.37 -14.46 -5.34
C PRO A 37 -0.99 -15.16 -5.27
N TRP A 38 -2.03 -14.48 -4.77
CA TRP A 38 -3.38 -15.03 -4.71
C TRP A 38 -3.91 -15.46 -6.09
N ALA A 39 -3.68 -14.62 -7.11
CA ALA A 39 -4.09 -14.88 -8.48
C ALA A 39 -3.27 -16.02 -9.11
N GLU A 40 -1.95 -16.02 -8.90
CA GLU A 40 -1.03 -17.05 -9.38
C GLU A 40 -1.39 -18.44 -8.83
N GLU A 41 -1.61 -18.55 -7.52
CA GLU A 41 -2.01 -19.81 -6.86
C GLU A 41 -3.31 -20.39 -7.43
N ARG A 42 -4.20 -19.54 -7.95
CA ARG A 42 -5.50 -19.90 -8.51
C ARG A 42 -5.50 -20.01 -10.04
N GLY A 43 -4.37 -19.73 -10.69
CA GLY A 43 -4.26 -19.70 -12.14
C GLY A 43 -5.13 -18.62 -12.79
N ILE A 44 -5.45 -17.55 -12.07
CA ILE A 44 -6.25 -16.43 -12.57
C ILE A 44 -5.31 -15.44 -13.28
N PRO A 45 -5.52 -15.15 -14.58
CA PRO A 45 -4.69 -14.20 -15.30
C PRO A 45 -4.84 -12.78 -14.73
N VAL A 46 -3.71 -12.11 -14.53
CA VAL A 46 -3.65 -10.69 -14.16
C VAL A 46 -3.18 -9.89 -15.37
N VAL A 47 -3.95 -8.90 -15.77
CA VAL A 47 -3.74 -8.11 -17.00
C VAL A 47 -3.67 -6.63 -16.65
N ALA A 48 -2.51 -6.02 -16.89
CA ALA A 48 -2.36 -4.57 -16.85
C ALA A 48 -3.04 -3.93 -18.07
N LEU A 49 -3.84 -2.88 -17.85
CA LEU A 49 -4.61 -2.23 -18.93
C LEU A 49 -4.15 -0.83 -19.28
N ASP A 50 -3.29 -0.24 -18.47
CA ASP A 50 -2.89 1.15 -18.63
C ASP A 50 -1.69 1.30 -19.55
N ALA A 51 -1.97 1.37 -20.85
CA ALA A 51 -0.94 1.56 -21.87
C ALA A 51 -0.20 2.90 -21.73
N GLU A 52 -0.77 3.86 -21.00
CA GLU A 52 -0.22 5.21 -20.81
C GLU A 52 0.16 5.46 -19.34
N ALA A 53 0.59 4.41 -18.63
CA ALA A 53 1.10 4.48 -17.25
C ALA A 53 2.18 5.54 -17.05
N HIS A 54 3.07 5.69 -18.03
CA HIS A 54 4.16 6.67 -18.02
C HIS A 54 3.68 8.13 -17.80
N LEU A 55 2.43 8.46 -18.18
CA LEU A 55 1.86 9.80 -18.00
C LEU A 55 1.64 10.15 -16.52
N LYS A 56 1.59 9.17 -15.61
CA LYS A 56 1.56 9.43 -14.16
C LYS A 56 2.84 10.13 -13.69
N GLY A 57 4.00 9.73 -14.20
CA GLY A 57 5.27 10.38 -13.89
C GLY A 57 5.32 11.85 -14.31
N GLU A 58 4.51 12.26 -15.30
CA GLU A 58 4.38 13.69 -15.65
C GLU A 58 3.72 14.51 -14.53
N ALA A 59 2.86 13.90 -13.70
CA ALA A 59 2.25 14.59 -12.57
C ALA A 59 3.27 14.88 -11.46
N GLU A 60 4.17 13.94 -11.20
CA GLU A 60 5.27 14.12 -10.27
C GLU A 60 6.24 15.18 -10.79
N ALA A 61 6.70 15.05 -12.04
CA ALA A 61 7.57 16.03 -12.69
C ALA A 61 6.95 17.44 -12.71
N PHE A 62 5.62 17.53 -12.91
CA PHE A 62 4.90 18.80 -12.85
C PHE A 62 4.90 19.41 -11.44
N ARG A 63 4.66 18.59 -10.39
CA ARG A 63 4.73 19.04 -8.99
C ARG A 63 6.14 19.52 -8.64
N GLU A 64 7.18 18.81 -9.07
CA GLU A 64 8.58 19.20 -8.89
C GLU A 64 8.91 20.51 -9.61
N ALA A 65 8.47 20.66 -10.86
CA ALA A 65 8.66 21.89 -11.62
C ALA A 65 7.97 23.09 -10.97
N LEU A 66 6.75 22.90 -10.42
CA LEU A 66 6.06 23.94 -9.66
C LEU A 66 6.82 24.32 -8.39
N ALA A 67 7.40 23.35 -7.66
CA ALA A 67 8.18 23.64 -6.45
C ALA A 67 9.41 24.50 -6.72
N GLN A 68 9.98 24.41 -7.91
CA GLN A 68 11.13 25.22 -8.34
C GLN A 68 10.71 26.57 -8.94
N HIS A 69 9.44 26.75 -9.28
CA HIS A 69 8.96 27.95 -9.94
C HIS A 69 8.64 29.08 -8.92
N PRO A 70 9.08 30.33 -9.15
CA PRO A 70 8.87 31.45 -8.22
C PRO A 70 7.40 31.73 -7.87
N LEU A 71 6.48 31.40 -8.79
CA LEU A 71 5.03 31.55 -8.61
C LEU A 71 4.32 30.23 -8.29
N GLY A 72 5.06 29.16 -8.00
CA GLY A 72 4.50 27.83 -7.79
C GLY A 72 3.84 27.62 -6.44
N ALA A 73 4.26 28.35 -5.39
CA ALA A 73 3.76 28.15 -4.03
C ALA A 73 2.22 28.24 -3.91
N PRO A 74 1.52 29.24 -4.48
CA PRO A 74 0.05 29.30 -4.43
C PRO A 74 -0.64 28.17 -5.22
N HIS A 75 0.04 27.56 -6.19
CA HIS A 75 -0.49 26.40 -6.91
C HIS A 75 -0.34 25.14 -6.05
N LEU A 76 0.84 24.95 -5.43
CA LEU A 76 1.10 23.82 -4.53
C LEU A 76 0.18 23.84 -3.30
N GLU A 77 -0.11 25.01 -2.73
CA GLU A 77 -1.08 25.12 -1.63
C GLU A 77 -2.48 24.67 -2.05
N ARG A 78 -2.91 25.01 -3.27
CA ARG A 78 -4.18 24.54 -3.82
C ARG A 78 -4.18 23.04 -4.10
N MET A 79 -3.07 22.49 -4.59
CA MET A 79 -2.93 21.04 -4.77
C MET A 79 -2.98 20.31 -3.41
N ARG A 80 -2.32 20.86 -2.38
CA ARG A 80 -2.36 20.32 -1.02
C ARG A 80 -3.78 20.33 -0.45
N ALA A 81 -4.54 21.42 -0.64
CA ALA A 81 -5.93 21.48 -0.18
C ALA A 81 -6.82 20.41 -0.85
N PHE A 82 -6.55 20.07 -2.11
CA PHE A 82 -7.20 18.95 -2.78
C PHE A 82 -6.76 17.60 -2.18
N ASP A 83 -5.47 17.39 -1.99
CA ASP A 83 -4.93 16.16 -1.38
C ASP A 83 -5.52 15.96 0.03
N GLU A 84 -5.64 17.02 0.84
CA GLU A 84 -6.28 17.03 2.16
C GLU A 84 -7.77 16.64 2.06
N ALA A 85 -8.53 17.24 1.14
CA ALA A 85 -9.95 16.91 0.96
C ALA A 85 -10.18 15.45 0.54
N LEU A 86 -9.29 14.91 -0.32
CA LEU A 86 -9.32 13.50 -0.68
C LEU A 86 -8.97 12.62 0.53
N LEU A 87 -7.92 12.95 1.28
CA LEU A 87 -7.53 12.20 2.48
C LEU A 87 -8.63 12.20 3.53
N ASP A 88 -9.33 13.31 3.74
CA ASP A 88 -10.45 13.39 4.69
C ASP A 88 -11.60 12.46 4.29
N LEU A 89 -11.89 12.35 2.98
CA LEU A 89 -12.85 11.39 2.46
C LEU A 89 -12.40 9.94 2.74
N LEU A 90 -11.12 9.64 2.52
CA LEU A 90 -10.56 8.28 2.67
C LEU A 90 -10.34 7.85 4.14
N LYS A 91 -10.25 8.80 5.06
CA LYS A 91 -10.14 8.54 6.51
C LYS A 91 -11.47 8.20 7.16
N THR A 92 -12.59 8.33 6.44
CA THR A 92 -13.87 7.85 6.94
C THR A 92 -13.92 6.32 6.94
N PRO A 93 -14.74 5.67 7.77
CA PRO A 93 -14.95 4.23 7.67
C PRO A 93 -15.51 3.85 6.29
N LEU A 94 -14.71 3.14 5.50
CA LEU A 94 -15.09 2.70 4.15
C LEU A 94 -15.42 1.21 4.17
N SER A 95 -16.65 0.88 3.79
CA SER A 95 -17.06 -0.49 3.46
C SER A 95 -17.21 -0.65 1.95
N PRO A 96 -17.21 -1.88 1.41
CA PRO A 96 -17.52 -2.12 0.01
C PRO A 96 -18.83 -1.47 -0.45
N GLU A 97 -19.89 -1.51 0.38
CA GLU A 97 -21.16 -0.85 0.07
C GLU A 97 -21.02 0.68 -0.01
N VAL A 98 -20.25 1.29 0.90
CA VAL A 98 -19.98 2.73 0.87
C VAL A 98 -19.23 3.10 -0.41
N LEU A 99 -18.22 2.32 -0.80
CA LEU A 99 -17.44 2.55 -2.02
C LEU A 99 -18.27 2.48 -3.31
N GLY A 100 -19.31 1.63 -3.33
CA GLY A 100 -20.26 1.54 -4.44
C GLY A 100 -21.43 2.52 -4.36
N SER A 101 -21.55 3.31 -3.29
CA SER A 101 -22.68 4.21 -3.09
C SER A 101 -22.56 5.50 -3.91
N GLU A 102 -23.69 6.01 -4.40
CA GLU A 102 -23.74 7.28 -5.12
C GLU A 102 -23.30 8.48 -4.26
N ALA A 103 -23.49 8.40 -2.94
CA ALA A 103 -23.05 9.44 -2.02
C ALA A 103 -21.52 9.55 -1.94
N PHE A 104 -20.82 8.42 -1.94
CA PHE A 104 -19.36 8.41 -1.95
C PHE A 104 -18.82 8.79 -3.33
N LEU A 105 -19.37 8.18 -4.39
CA LEU A 105 -18.92 8.40 -5.77
C LEU A 105 -19.14 9.85 -6.22
N SER A 106 -20.26 10.48 -5.84
CA SER A 106 -20.51 11.89 -6.16
C SER A 106 -19.47 12.81 -5.54
N ARG A 107 -19.15 12.65 -4.25
CA ARG A 107 -18.09 13.41 -3.57
C ARG A 107 -16.71 13.17 -4.19
N LEU A 108 -16.38 11.93 -4.50
CA LEU A 108 -15.09 11.59 -5.13
C LEU A 108 -14.95 12.27 -6.51
N ARG A 109 -16.01 12.25 -7.31
CA ARG A 109 -16.06 12.93 -8.61
C ARG A 109 -15.99 14.45 -8.46
N GLU A 110 -16.72 15.04 -7.51
CA GLU A 110 -16.67 16.49 -7.24
C GLU A 110 -15.26 16.95 -6.89
N THR A 111 -14.60 16.22 -5.98
CA THR A 111 -13.21 16.47 -5.60
C THR A 111 -12.31 16.43 -6.84
N TYR A 112 -12.36 15.35 -7.63
CA TYR A 112 -11.56 15.23 -8.86
C TYR A 112 -11.85 16.33 -9.88
N GLN A 113 -13.13 16.64 -10.14
CA GLN A 113 -13.53 17.66 -11.11
C GLN A 113 -13.05 19.04 -10.69
N GLY A 114 -13.09 19.38 -9.40
CA GLY A 114 -12.54 20.62 -8.88
C GLY A 114 -11.04 20.77 -9.19
N PHE A 115 -10.27 19.68 -9.02
CA PHE A 115 -8.85 19.66 -9.37
C PHE A 115 -8.62 19.79 -10.87
N ALA A 116 -9.34 19.01 -11.68
CA ALA A 116 -9.23 19.07 -13.14
C ALA A 116 -9.64 20.45 -13.70
N GLN A 117 -10.60 21.14 -13.09
CA GLN A 117 -10.96 22.51 -13.47
C GLN A 117 -9.86 23.52 -13.11
N ALA A 118 -9.19 23.33 -11.97
CA ALA A 118 -8.15 24.25 -11.49
C ALA A 118 -6.81 24.11 -12.25
N PHE A 119 -6.47 22.89 -12.67
CA PHE A 119 -5.15 22.57 -13.26
C PHE A 119 -5.21 22.05 -14.70
N GLY A 120 -6.41 21.78 -15.22
CA GLY A 120 -6.62 21.15 -16.52
C GLY A 120 -6.45 19.62 -16.49
N GLU A 121 -7.02 18.96 -17.49
CA GLU A 121 -6.74 17.55 -17.79
C GLU A 121 -5.43 17.47 -18.58
N GLY A 122 -4.35 17.02 -17.96
CA GLY A 122 -3.00 17.11 -18.51
C GLY A 122 -1.93 16.64 -17.52
N PRO A 123 -0.70 17.22 -17.55
CA PRO A 123 0.39 16.79 -16.67
C PRO A 123 0.02 16.77 -15.20
N ALA A 124 -0.68 17.80 -14.70
CA ALA A 124 -1.09 17.87 -13.30
C ALA A 124 -2.01 16.73 -12.82
N THR A 125 -2.82 16.16 -13.73
CA THR A 125 -3.69 15.00 -13.45
C THR A 125 -3.06 13.68 -13.87
N GLY A 126 -1.83 13.69 -14.39
CA GLY A 126 -1.21 12.54 -15.05
C GLY A 126 -2.01 12.08 -16.27
N PHE A 127 -2.75 12.98 -16.93
CA PHE A 127 -3.66 12.68 -18.05
C PHE A 127 -4.72 11.62 -17.71
N ARG A 128 -5.19 11.60 -16.46
CA ARG A 128 -6.09 10.56 -15.93
C ARG A 128 -7.27 10.24 -16.84
N ARG A 129 -8.00 11.26 -17.33
CA ARG A 129 -9.15 11.03 -18.22
C ARG A 129 -8.79 10.31 -19.51
N ARG A 130 -7.67 10.67 -20.14
CA ARG A 130 -7.19 10.02 -21.37
C ARG A 130 -6.84 8.56 -21.11
N ARG A 131 -6.07 8.30 -20.04
CA ARG A 131 -5.70 6.93 -19.62
C ARG A 131 -6.93 6.07 -19.36
N MET A 132 -7.87 6.57 -18.56
CA MET A 132 -9.07 5.82 -18.19
C MET A 132 -10.03 5.60 -19.35
N GLU A 133 -10.05 6.48 -20.36
CA GLU A 133 -10.77 6.23 -21.61
C GLU A 133 -10.16 5.06 -22.39
N GLY A 134 -8.83 4.95 -22.44
CA GLY A 134 -8.13 3.79 -23.01
C GLY A 134 -8.45 2.50 -22.26
N VAL A 135 -8.41 2.53 -20.93
CA VAL A 135 -8.77 1.39 -20.08
C VAL A 135 -10.23 0.98 -20.27
N ARG A 136 -11.16 1.95 -20.32
CA ARG A 136 -12.58 1.72 -20.58
C ARG A 136 -12.79 0.98 -21.90
N ALA A 137 -12.11 1.42 -22.97
CA ALA A 137 -12.16 0.74 -24.26
C ALA A 137 -11.59 -0.68 -24.18
N ALA A 138 -10.49 -0.88 -23.44
CA ALA A 138 -9.87 -2.18 -23.26
C ALA A 138 -10.69 -3.16 -22.41
N LEU A 139 -11.59 -2.66 -21.54
CA LEU A 139 -12.52 -3.45 -20.73
C LEU A 139 -13.83 -3.78 -21.44
N ALA A 140 -14.14 -3.15 -22.58
CA ALA A 140 -15.42 -3.33 -23.24
C ALA A 140 -15.67 -4.80 -23.63
N GLY A 141 -16.77 -5.36 -23.13
CA GLY A 141 -17.16 -6.75 -23.40
C GLY A 141 -16.35 -7.81 -22.65
N LYS A 142 -15.52 -7.41 -21.67
CA LYS A 142 -14.78 -8.34 -20.81
C LYS A 142 -15.53 -8.59 -19.50
N GLU A 143 -15.36 -9.81 -18.98
CA GLU A 143 -15.79 -10.19 -17.64
C GLU A 143 -14.55 -10.42 -16.76
N GLY A 144 -14.69 -10.15 -15.46
CA GLY A 144 -13.62 -10.27 -14.47
C GLY A 144 -13.68 -9.20 -13.37
N ALA A 145 -12.66 -9.17 -12.52
CA ALA A 145 -12.49 -8.17 -11.49
C ALA A 145 -11.58 -7.03 -11.97
N VAL A 146 -11.91 -5.80 -11.63
CA VAL A 146 -11.09 -4.63 -11.95
C VAL A 146 -10.54 -4.03 -10.66
N VAL A 147 -9.24 -3.81 -10.61
CA VAL A 147 -8.54 -3.10 -9.53
C VAL A 147 -8.03 -1.79 -10.10
N ALA A 148 -8.41 -0.69 -9.46
CA ALA A 148 -8.08 0.66 -9.89
C ALA A 148 -7.67 1.50 -8.68
N GLU A 149 -6.76 2.44 -8.89
CA GLU A 149 -6.51 3.50 -7.92
C GLU A 149 -7.77 4.31 -7.68
N VAL A 150 -7.92 4.89 -6.50
CA VAL A 150 -9.19 5.51 -6.09
C VAL A 150 -9.68 6.61 -7.03
N LEU A 151 -8.79 7.43 -7.58
CA LEU A 151 -9.17 8.50 -8.52
C LEU A 151 -9.43 7.97 -9.94
N ASP A 152 -8.79 6.86 -10.33
CA ASP A 152 -9.04 6.17 -11.60
C ASP A 152 -10.39 5.44 -11.54
N TYR A 153 -10.68 4.81 -10.38
CA TYR A 153 -11.98 4.21 -10.05
C TYR A 153 -13.13 5.20 -10.21
N ALA A 154 -12.95 6.46 -9.82
CA ALA A 154 -13.98 7.49 -9.97
C ALA A 154 -14.48 7.60 -11.43
N LEU A 155 -13.57 7.56 -12.41
CA LEU A 155 -13.90 7.65 -13.83
C LEU A 155 -14.46 6.34 -14.38
N LEU A 156 -13.92 5.20 -13.94
CA LEU A 156 -14.39 3.88 -14.39
C LEU A 156 -15.79 3.55 -13.83
N SER A 157 -16.12 4.04 -12.63
CA SER A 157 -17.42 3.83 -11.99
C SER A 157 -18.60 4.35 -12.84
N GLU A 158 -18.40 5.43 -13.60
CA GLU A 158 -19.41 5.99 -14.50
C GLU A 158 -19.67 5.09 -15.71
N ALA A 159 -18.61 4.47 -16.24
CA ALA A 159 -18.69 3.61 -17.42
C ALA A 159 -19.23 2.21 -17.09
N PHE A 160 -19.05 1.74 -15.85
CA PHE A 160 -19.40 0.40 -15.41
C PHE A 160 -20.24 0.40 -14.12
N PRO A 161 -21.45 1.02 -14.11
CA PRO A 161 -22.28 1.14 -12.91
C PRO A 161 -22.77 -0.20 -12.34
N HIS A 162 -22.72 -1.28 -13.13
CA HIS A 162 -23.09 -2.63 -12.70
C HIS A 162 -21.95 -3.38 -11.99
N ALA A 163 -20.71 -2.89 -12.13
CA ALA A 163 -19.50 -3.50 -11.58
C ALA A 163 -19.08 -2.87 -10.23
N LEU A 164 -19.90 -1.99 -9.66
CA LEU A 164 -19.60 -1.33 -8.40
C LEU A 164 -19.57 -2.34 -7.23
N PRO A 165 -18.66 -2.14 -6.25
CA PRO A 165 -18.64 -2.91 -5.03
C PRO A 165 -20.00 -2.90 -4.33
N LYS A 166 -20.41 -4.04 -3.79
CA LYS A 166 -21.70 -4.23 -3.10
C LYS A 166 -21.46 -4.59 -1.64
N ALA A 167 -22.54 -4.57 -0.84
CA ALA A 167 -22.51 -5.09 0.51
C ALA A 167 -21.93 -6.50 0.55
N HIS A 168 -21.00 -6.71 1.49
CA HIS A 168 -20.25 -7.94 1.66
C HIS A 168 -20.14 -8.25 3.16
N THR A 169 -20.28 -9.52 3.53
CA THR A 169 -20.05 -9.95 4.92
C THR A 169 -18.58 -10.34 5.07
N PRO A 170 -17.80 -9.66 5.92
CA PRO A 170 -16.39 -9.98 6.06
C PRO A 170 -16.16 -11.43 6.47
N THR A 171 -15.25 -12.08 5.75
CA THR A 171 -14.69 -13.39 6.10
C THR A 171 -13.72 -13.26 7.26
N GLU A 172 -13.30 -14.40 7.82
CA GLU A 172 -12.29 -14.40 8.88
C GLU A 172 -10.93 -13.89 8.38
N GLN A 173 -10.52 -14.26 7.17
CA GLN A 173 -9.27 -13.79 6.57
C GLN A 173 -9.29 -12.26 6.36
N GLU A 174 -10.42 -11.70 5.91
CA GLU A 174 -10.57 -10.25 5.77
C GLU A 174 -10.52 -9.53 7.14
N ARG A 175 -11.09 -10.13 8.20
CA ARG A 175 -10.95 -9.59 9.57
C ARG A 175 -9.51 -9.62 10.06
N GLN A 176 -8.80 -10.73 9.83
CA GLN A 176 -7.39 -10.85 10.21
C GLN A 176 -6.51 -9.85 9.46
N ARG A 177 -6.71 -9.69 8.14
CA ARG A 177 -6.01 -8.68 7.35
C ARG A 177 -6.29 -7.27 7.85
N ALA A 178 -7.53 -6.93 8.14
CA ALA A 178 -7.90 -5.62 8.70
C ALA A 178 -7.21 -5.35 10.05
N LEU A 179 -7.05 -6.37 10.90
CA LEU A 179 -6.30 -6.25 12.15
C LEU A 179 -4.81 -5.99 11.91
N LEU A 180 -4.18 -6.72 10.98
CA LEU A 180 -2.78 -6.52 10.60
C LEU A 180 -2.56 -5.12 10.01
N ASP A 181 -3.46 -4.66 9.14
CA ASP A 181 -3.39 -3.32 8.54
C ASP A 181 -3.54 -2.22 9.59
N ARG A 182 -4.40 -2.43 10.60
CA ARG A 182 -4.51 -1.50 11.72
C ARG A 182 -3.22 -1.47 12.54
N ALA A 183 -2.64 -2.63 12.83
CA ALA A 183 -1.38 -2.73 13.57
C ALA A 183 -0.17 -2.17 12.80
N TRP A 184 -0.15 -2.23 11.47
CA TRP A 184 0.85 -1.53 10.65
C TRP A 184 0.79 0.00 10.80
N GLN A 185 -0.40 0.57 10.96
CA GLN A 185 -0.57 2.01 11.17
C GLN A 185 -0.27 2.47 12.59
N LEU A 186 -0.24 1.54 13.55
CA LEU A 186 -0.11 1.72 15.01
C LEU A 186 -0.22 3.16 15.48
N ARG A 187 -1.34 3.51 16.12
CA ARG A 187 -1.56 4.86 16.63
C ARG A 187 -1.55 4.91 18.15
N GLU A 188 -1.28 6.09 18.69
CA GLU A 188 -1.25 6.31 20.14
C GLU A 188 -2.63 6.08 20.78
N GLU A 189 -3.71 6.36 20.06
CA GLU A 189 -5.08 6.16 20.54
C GLU A 189 -5.58 4.70 20.50
N ASP A 190 -4.77 3.76 19.99
CA ASP A 190 -5.16 2.36 19.88
C ASP A 190 -5.20 1.65 21.24
N ASP A 191 -6.11 0.69 21.38
CA ASP A 191 -6.03 -0.30 22.47
C ASP A 191 -4.96 -1.33 22.13
N TRP A 192 -3.73 -1.05 22.56
CA TRP A 192 -2.57 -1.93 22.30
C TRP A 192 -2.75 -3.32 22.89
N GLY A 193 -3.47 -3.46 24.01
CA GLY A 193 -3.74 -4.76 24.63
C GLY A 193 -4.64 -5.62 23.75
N ALA A 194 -5.74 -5.04 23.27
CA ALA A 194 -6.66 -5.72 22.35
C ALA A 194 -6.00 -6.06 20.99
N LEU A 195 -5.15 -5.16 20.47
CA LEU A 195 -4.37 -5.43 19.26
C LEU A 195 -3.43 -6.62 19.46
N LEU A 196 -2.66 -6.64 20.57
CA LEU A 196 -1.76 -7.74 20.89
C LEU A 196 -2.51 -9.08 21.01
N GLU A 197 -3.64 -9.12 21.71
CA GLU A 197 -4.46 -10.33 21.82
C GLU A 197 -4.86 -10.87 20.45
N GLY A 198 -5.35 -10.00 19.57
CA GLY A 198 -5.73 -10.39 18.21
C GLY A 198 -4.54 -10.85 17.36
N LEU A 199 -3.39 -10.16 17.45
CA LEU A 199 -2.18 -10.54 16.72
C LEU A 199 -1.64 -11.90 17.18
N PHE A 200 -1.65 -12.18 18.48
CA PHE A 200 -1.26 -13.49 19.01
C PHE A 200 -2.25 -14.60 18.64
N ALA A 201 -3.54 -14.29 18.46
CA ALA A 201 -4.49 -15.26 17.96
C ALA A 201 -4.22 -15.64 16.49
N ILE A 202 -3.69 -14.72 15.67
CA ILE A 202 -3.27 -14.98 14.28
C ILE A 202 -1.97 -15.79 14.26
N ALA A 203 -0.99 -15.41 15.10
CA ALA A 203 0.31 -16.07 15.24
C ALA A 203 1.08 -16.30 13.92
N SER A 204 0.86 -15.44 12.92
CA SER A 204 1.66 -15.45 11.68
C SER A 204 2.96 -14.67 11.87
N PRO A 205 3.98 -14.85 11.01
CA PRO A 205 5.22 -14.08 11.10
C PRO A 205 4.99 -12.57 11.03
N GLU A 206 4.05 -12.12 10.19
CA GLU A 206 3.65 -10.71 10.11
C GLU A 206 2.98 -10.25 11.40
N ALA A 207 2.09 -11.06 11.98
CA ALA A 207 1.41 -10.73 13.23
C ALA A 207 2.38 -10.59 14.40
N LEU A 208 3.35 -11.51 14.52
CA LEU A 208 4.38 -11.45 15.56
C LEU A 208 5.37 -10.30 15.34
N TYR A 209 5.71 -9.99 14.08
CA TYR A 209 6.48 -8.78 13.75
C TYR A 209 5.75 -7.52 14.20
N LEU A 210 4.45 -7.40 13.95
CA LEU A 210 3.63 -6.27 14.36
C LEU A 210 3.48 -6.18 15.88
N ALA A 211 3.30 -7.32 16.55
CA ALA A 211 3.30 -7.38 18.01
C ALA A 211 4.63 -6.87 18.59
N ALA A 212 5.77 -7.23 17.97
CA ALA A 212 7.08 -6.70 18.36
C ALA A 212 7.16 -5.18 18.19
N GLN A 213 6.52 -4.58 17.17
CA GLN A 213 6.47 -3.12 17.03
C GLN A 213 5.65 -2.45 18.14
N ILE A 214 4.56 -3.07 18.59
CA ILE A 214 3.77 -2.56 19.72
C ILE A 214 4.62 -2.57 21.00
N TYR A 215 5.34 -3.66 21.28
CA TYR A 215 6.25 -3.70 22.43
C TYR A 215 7.37 -2.65 22.33
N LEU A 216 7.93 -2.46 21.14
CA LEU A 216 8.91 -1.39 20.90
C LEU A 216 8.34 0.00 21.18
N ALA A 217 7.11 0.29 20.71
CA ALA A 217 6.43 1.55 20.97
C ALA A 217 6.16 1.76 22.47
N ALA A 218 5.94 0.68 23.23
CA ALA A 218 5.80 0.70 24.68
C ALA A 218 7.15 0.80 25.44
N GLY A 219 8.30 0.75 24.75
CA GLY A 219 9.63 0.76 25.36
C GLY A 219 10.14 -0.61 25.83
N GLU A 220 9.36 -1.67 25.63
CA GLU A 220 9.64 -3.05 26.04
C GLU A 220 10.45 -3.79 24.96
N TRP A 221 11.67 -3.31 24.71
CA TRP A 221 12.48 -3.80 23.59
C TRP A 221 12.96 -5.25 23.76
N ARG A 222 13.00 -5.79 24.98
CA ARG A 222 13.41 -7.19 25.22
C ARG A 222 12.34 -8.17 24.80
N GLU A 223 11.08 -7.82 25.07
CA GLU A 223 9.88 -8.52 24.67
C GLU A 223 9.78 -8.51 23.14
N ALA A 224 10.00 -7.36 22.52
CA ALA A 224 10.09 -7.25 21.07
C ALA A 224 11.20 -8.13 20.48
N LEU A 225 12.40 -8.14 21.09
CA LEU A 225 13.49 -9.02 20.65
C LEU A 225 13.10 -10.50 20.75
N GLY A 226 12.45 -10.91 21.83
CA GLY A 226 11.96 -12.29 22.00
C GLY A 226 10.98 -12.72 20.88
N LEU A 227 10.04 -11.85 20.53
CA LEU A 227 9.11 -12.09 19.42
C LEU A 227 9.83 -12.15 18.07
N MET A 228 10.80 -11.27 17.84
CA MET A 228 11.58 -11.31 16.61
C MET A 228 12.40 -12.60 16.50
N GLU A 229 12.96 -13.12 17.59
CA GLU A 229 13.63 -14.42 17.59
C GLU A 229 12.67 -15.58 17.26
N GLU A 230 11.39 -15.45 17.60
CA GLU A 230 10.35 -16.40 17.19
C GLU A 230 10.05 -16.30 15.69
N VAL A 231 9.86 -15.08 15.16
CA VAL A 231 9.67 -14.84 13.72
C VAL A 231 10.80 -15.47 12.90
N PHE A 232 12.06 -15.37 13.36
CA PHE A 232 13.22 -15.98 12.69
C PHE A 232 13.21 -17.51 12.62
N ARG A 233 12.38 -18.18 13.43
CA ARG A 233 12.18 -19.64 13.39
C ARG A 233 11.05 -20.05 12.44
N MET A 234 10.30 -19.09 11.90
CA MET A 234 9.20 -19.28 10.98
C MET A 234 9.61 -18.99 9.53
N ASP A 235 8.73 -19.32 8.58
CA ASP A 235 8.86 -18.85 7.20
C ASP A 235 8.19 -17.49 7.05
N PHE A 236 9.00 -16.43 6.95
CA PHE A 236 8.55 -15.04 6.81
C PHE A 236 8.79 -14.46 5.41
N GLN A 237 8.96 -15.32 4.39
CA GLN A 237 9.19 -14.87 3.00
C GLN A 237 7.99 -14.14 2.39
N HIS A 238 6.79 -14.38 2.91
CA HIS A 238 5.56 -13.77 2.45
C HIS A 238 4.90 -12.94 3.56
N PRO A 239 4.35 -11.76 3.23
CA PRO A 239 4.43 -11.08 1.94
C PRO A 239 5.85 -10.58 1.63
N GLY A 240 6.18 -10.36 0.35
CA GLY A 240 7.55 -10.12 -0.11
C GLY A 240 8.27 -8.89 0.48
N TYR A 241 7.53 -7.96 1.12
CA TYR A 241 8.10 -6.84 1.87
C TYR A 241 8.58 -7.23 3.28
N LEU A 242 7.97 -8.26 3.89
CA LEU A 242 8.15 -8.61 5.29
C LEU A 242 9.61 -8.96 5.65
N PRO A 243 10.37 -9.73 4.84
CA PRO A 243 11.76 -10.04 5.15
C PRO A 243 12.63 -8.82 5.38
N GLY A 244 12.48 -7.79 4.56
CA GLY A 244 13.27 -6.55 4.68
C GLY A 244 13.02 -5.88 6.03
N TYR A 245 11.75 -5.71 6.39
CA TYR A 245 11.36 -5.11 7.67
C TYR A 245 11.80 -5.94 8.88
N VAL A 246 11.60 -7.26 8.82
CA VAL A 246 11.99 -8.19 9.90
C VAL A 246 13.50 -8.12 10.15
N LEU A 247 14.31 -8.23 9.10
CA LEU A 247 15.77 -8.18 9.20
C LEU A 247 16.27 -6.82 9.69
N ALA A 248 15.71 -5.72 9.18
CA ALA A 248 16.09 -4.37 9.58
C ALA A 248 15.80 -4.11 11.07
N ARG A 249 14.58 -4.44 11.52
CA ARG A 249 14.16 -4.25 12.93
C ARG A 249 14.91 -5.18 13.88
N PHE A 250 15.15 -6.43 13.47
CA PHE A 250 15.94 -7.35 14.29
C PHE A 250 17.38 -6.86 14.47
N GLY A 251 17.99 -6.29 13.43
CA GLY A 251 19.30 -5.66 13.55
C GLY A 251 19.31 -4.55 14.60
N GLN A 252 18.29 -3.70 14.62
CA GLN A 252 18.17 -2.62 15.62
C GLN A 252 18.04 -3.17 17.05
N LEU A 253 17.22 -4.19 17.25
CA LEU A 253 17.03 -4.84 18.55
C LEU A 253 18.31 -5.55 19.03
N LEU A 254 19.07 -6.17 18.12
CA LEU A 254 20.35 -6.78 18.43
C LEU A 254 21.41 -5.73 18.81
N ASP A 255 21.42 -4.56 18.17
CA ASP A 255 22.27 -3.45 18.60
C ASP A 255 21.93 -3.00 20.03
N LEU A 256 20.64 -2.91 20.40
CA LEU A 256 20.20 -2.61 21.77
C LEU A 256 20.64 -3.69 22.77
N ALA A 257 20.65 -4.95 22.36
CA ALA A 257 21.14 -6.07 23.16
C ALA A 257 22.68 -6.13 23.26
N GLY A 258 23.41 -5.27 22.54
CA GLY A 258 24.88 -5.29 22.48
C GLY A 258 25.44 -6.39 21.56
N GLU A 259 24.60 -7.04 20.76
CA GLU A 259 24.95 -8.16 19.88
C GLU A 259 25.36 -7.68 18.48
N ARG A 260 26.37 -6.81 18.44
CA ARG A 260 26.73 -6.05 17.24
C ARG A 260 27.01 -6.92 16.01
N ASP A 261 27.72 -8.03 16.17
CA ASP A 261 28.06 -8.91 15.05
C ASP A 261 26.82 -9.56 14.43
N ARG A 262 25.81 -9.90 15.24
CA ARG A 262 24.52 -10.40 14.73
C ARG A 262 23.75 -9.27 14.05
N ALA A 263 23.75 -8.07 14.62
CA ALA A 263 23.07 -6.92 14.05
C ALA A 263 23.61 -6.59 12.64
N LEU A 264 24.95 -6.57 12.48
CA LEU A 264 25.60 -6.35 11.20
C LEU A 264 25.18 -7.40 10.15
N ARG A 265 25.09 -8.67 10.53
CA ARG A 265 24.60 -9.74 9.63
C ARG A 265 23.15 -9.53 9.24
N ALA A 266 22.29 -9.11 10.16
CA ALA A 266 20.89 -8.82 9.87
C ALA A 266 20.76 -7.66 8.85
N TYR A 267 21.49 -6.56 9.06
CA TYR A 267 21.51 -5.43 8.12
C TYR A 267 22.08 -5.80 6.75
N GLN A 268 23.16 -6.59 6.70
CA GLN A 268 23.69 -7.14 5.44
C GLN A 268 22.65 -8.04 4.75
N GLY A 269 21.89 -8.81 5.53
CA GLY A 269 20.79 -9.63 5.04
C GLY A 269 19.74 -8.82 4.30
N VAL A 270 19.34 -7.65 4.82
CA VAL A 270 18.40 -6.74 4.13
C VAL A 270 18.91 -6.37 2.73
N LEU A 271 20.19 -6.01 2.62
CA LEU A 271 20.78 -5.58 1.35
C LEU A 271 21.04 -6.73 0.37
N ALA A 272 20.97 -7.98 0.84
CA ALA A 272 21.12 -9.17 0.03
C ALA A 272 19.79 -9.71 -0.53
N LEU A 273 18.64 -9.18 -0.08
CA LEU A 273 17.34 -9.57 -0.60
C LEU A 273 17.16 -9.15 -2.06
N SER A 274 16.40 -9.95 -2.82
CA SER A 274 15.99 -9.59 -4.19
C SER A 274 15.10 -8.34 -4.22
N TYR A 275 14.38 -8.09 -3.14
CA TYR A 275 13.65 -6.87 -2.88
C TYR A 275 13.60 -6.60 -1.37
N ALA A 276 13.75 -5.35 -0.98
CA ALA A 276 13.51 -4.87 0.37
C ALA A 276 12.94 -3.44 0.28
N PRO A 277 11.90 -3.11 1.08
CA PRO A 277 11.32 -1.77 1.11
C PRO A 277 12.38 -0.70 1.34
N GLU A 278 12.21 0.48 0.73
CA GLU A 278 13.18 1.57 0.84
C GLU A 278 13.50 1.93 2.30
N GLU A 279 12.49 2.02 3.16
CA GLU A 279 12.67 2.31 4.59
C GLU A 279 13.58 1.26 5.26
N ALA A 280 13.33 -0.02 5.02
CA ALA A 280 14.13 -1.11 5.58
C ALA A 280 15.58 -1.05 5.08
N ARG A 281 15.80 -0.72 3.80
CA ARG A 281 17.15 -0.51 3.23
C ARG A 281 17.84 0.67 3.87
N ALA A 282 17.14 1.78 4.08
CA ALA A 282 17.68 2.98 4.73
C ALA A 282 18.10 2.68 6.18
N ILE A 283 17.27 1.95 6.94
CA ILE A 283 17.58 1.48 8.29
C ILE A 283 18.84 0.61 8.28
N ALA A 284 18.91 -0.37 7.38
CA ALA A 284 20.06 -1.27 7.27
C ALA A 284 21.35 -0.50 6.95
N LEU A 285 21.32 0.42 5.99
CA LEU A 285 22.46 1.26 5.64
C LEU A 285 22.91 2.13 6.82
N ALA A 286 21.97 2.70 7.58
CA ALA A 286 22.28 3.45 8.80
C ALA A 286 22.91 2.55 9.88
N GLY A 287 22.32 1.37 10.10
CA GLY A 287 22.78 0.37 11.07
C GLY A 287 24.19 -0.16 10.78
N LEU A 288 24.56 -0.29 9.51
CA LEU A 288 25.93 -0.67 9.12
C LEU A 288 26.96 0.41 9.47
N ARG A 289 26.59 1.69 9.37
CA ARG A 289 27.47 2.82 9.71
C ARG A 289 27.63 3.00 11.22
N SER A 290 26.54 2.87 11.95
CA SER A 290 26.51 3.13 13.40
C SER A 290 25.50 2.22 14.10
N PRO A 291 25.83 1.67 15.29
CA PRO A 291 24.87 0.92 16.08
C PRO A 291 23.62 1.74 16.41
N PHE A 292 22.45 1.12 16.28
CA PHE A 292 21.19 1.73 16.69
C PHE A 292 21.16 1.95 18.21
N ARG A 293 20.47 3.03 18.63
CA ARG A 293 20.23 3.39 20.03
C ARG A 293 18.84 4.02 20.15
N LEU A 294 18.15 3.76 21.26
CA LEU A 294 16.92 4.50 21.60
C LEU A 294 17.32 5.95 21.96
N GLY A 295 16.55 6.91 21.44
CA GLY A 295 16.70 8.34 21.71
C GLY A 295 16.16 8.74 23.07
#